data_AF-A0A7X7EBT7-F1
#
_entry.id   AF-A0A7X7EBT7-F1
#
_cell.length_a   1.000
_cell.length_b   1.000
_cell.length_c   1.000
_cell.angle_alpha   90.00
_cell.angle_beta   90.00
_cell.angle_gamma   90.00
#
_symmetry.space_group_name_H-M   'P 1'
#
loop_
_entity.id
_entity.type
_entity.pdbx_description
1 polymer ?
#
loop_
_entity_poly.entity_id
_entity_poly.type
_entity_poly.pdbx_seq_one_letter_code
_entity_poly.pdbx_strand_id
1 'polypeptide(L)'
;MVRVILYGCSGRMGQVITSLAERIDNLSIVAGIDVYPSERAYQVYPSLLACPVQADVLLDFSSPKSLHDYLAVAVERRLAVVVATTGLETAELDLLARATEKIPVFRSGSMSLGVNLVQQLVKHAAKVLGEPFDVEIVEKHHNLKKDAPSGTALMLADSVNDGRTHKLRYVYGRHGGDAQRQSDELGIHSMRGGTIVGEHEVSFAGKDEVITIGHQAYSRQVFATGAILAASYIVEQKPGMYSMQDMITAKSAITTLLAQPDQVLVSLENIPRNMTLVTDLYGALASNDVFIDMISHTGATNGHIAIAFTIHRKDLEKTRGVIAKLTETQLQTKATISENITKLTVEGPGMEFQSGVAYKVFSCMAKADISIFAVTTSESKIEYAIYSTDVDKAIRIIKEEFAI
;
A
#
# COMPACT_ATOMS: atom_id res chain seq x y z
N MET A 1 5.99 19.45 -19.32
CA MET A 1 6.87 19.93 -18.24
C MET A 1 5.97 20.42 -17.12
N VAL A 2 6.11 19.85 -15.92
CA VAL A 2 5.27 20.17 -14.75
C VAL A 2 5.73 21.49 -14.14
N ARG A 3 4.82 22.44 -13.98
CA ARG A 3 5.06 23.77 -13.39
C ARG A 3 4.71 23.76 -11.91
N VAL A 4 5.69 24.05 -11.06
CA VAL A 4 5.57 23.94 -9.60
C VAL A 4 5.63 25.32 -8.96
N ILE A 5 4.71 25.60 -8.03
CA ILE A 5 4.86 26.66 -7.02
C ILE A 5 5.40 26.03 -5.73
N LEU A 6 6.53 26.53 -5.23
CA LEU A 6 7.14 26.00 -4.00
C LEU A 6 6.80 26.88 -2.79
N TYR A 7 6.02 26.35 -1.86
CA TYR A 7 5.64 27.03 -0.62
C TYR A 7 6.62 26.70 0.51
N GLY A 8 7.19 27.72 1.16
CA GLY A 8 8.32 27.59 2.09
C GLY A 8 9.67 27.53 1.37
N CYS A 9 9.79 28.20 0.22
CA CYS A 9 10.95 28.10 -0.65
C CYS A 9 12.27 28.62 -0.04
N SER A 10 12.22 29.52 0.94
CA SER A 10 13.41 30.05 1.63
C SER A 10 13.94 29.09 2.71
N GLY A 11 13.12 28.13 3.15
CA GLY A 11 13.48 27.14 4.17
C GLY A 11 14.52 26.11 3.72
N ARG A 12 15.03 25.32 4.68
CA ARG A 12 16.06 24.28 4.44
C ARG A 12 15.62 23.26 3.38
N MET A 13 14.36 22.81 3.40
CA MET A 13 13.84 21.89 2.39
C MET A 13 13.62 22.59 1.04
N GLY A 14 13.11 23.82 1.03
CA GLY A 14 12.90 24.58 -0.20
C GLY A 14 14.17 24.77 -1.01
N GLN A 15 15.29 25.03 -0.33
CA GLN A 15 16.62 25.15 -0.96
C GLN A 15 17.07 23.85 -1.63
N VAL A 16 16.88 22.71 -0.96
CA VAL A 16 17.25 21.40 -1.49
C VAL A 16 16.38 21.04 -2.69
N ILE A 17 15.07 21.29 -2.61
CA ILE A 17 14.12 21.05 -3.71
C ILE A 17 14.49 21.90 -4.92
N THR A 18 14.78 23.19 -4.71
CA THR A 18 15.21 24.10 -5.77
C THR A 18 16.43 23.58 -6.51
N SER A 19 17.48 23.21 -5.76
CA SER A 19 18.73 22.71 -6.32
C SER A 19 18.56 21.38 -7.09
N LEU A 20 17.60 20.54 -6.69
CA LEU A 20 17.31 19.28 -7.38
C LEU A 20 16.45 19.49 -8.62
N ALA A 21 15.48 20.40 -8.56
CA ALA A 21 14.59 20.70 -9.68
C ALA A 21 15.35 21.24 -10.91
N GLU A 22 16.45 21.97 -10.71
CA GLU A 22 17.34 22.43 -11.79
C GLU A 22 17.94 21.31 -12.65
N ARG A 23 17.94 20.06 -12.14
CA ARG A 23 18.53 18.89 -12.81
C ARG A 23 17.48 17.97 -13.45
N ILE A 24 16.22 18.42 -13.50
CA ILE A 24 15.09 17.59 -13.92
C ILE A 24 14.41 18.25 -15.13
N ASP A 25 14.54 17.63 -16.30
CA ASP A 25 14.08 18.22 -17.57
C ASP A 25 12.55 18.36 -17.66
N ASN A 26 11.80 17.52 -16.95
CA ASN A 26 10.34 17.47 -17.04
C ASN A 26 9.61 18.25 -15.92
N LEU A 27 10.33 19.00 -15.07
CA LEU A 27 9.76 19.77 -13.96
C LEU A 27 10.46 21.13 -13.82
N SER A 28 9.70 22.18 -13.56
CA SER A 28 10.24 23.54 -13.35
C SER A 28 9.53 24.24 -12.19
N ILE A 29 10.30 24.85 -11.30
CA ILE A 29 9.75 25.74 -10.26
C ILE A 29 9.57 27.13 -10.88
N VAL A 30 8.31 27.54 -11.02
CA VAL A 30 7.93 28.77 -11.73
C VAL A 30 7.71 29.95 -10.79
N ALA A 31 7.47 29.70 -9.51
CA ALA A 31 7.41 30.70 -8.46
C ALA A 31 7.65 30.09 -7.07
N GLY A 32 8.06 30.92 -6.13
CA GLY A 32 8.17 30.56 -4.71
C GLY A 32 7.24 31.38 -3.84
N ILE A 33 6.74 30.80 -2.76
CA ILE A 33 6.02 31.51 -1.70
C ILE A 33 6.82 31.42 -0.41
N ASP A 34 7.12 32.56 0.20
CA ASP A 34 7.74 32.64 1.52
C ASP A 34 7.50 34.02 2.15
N VAL A 35 7.39 34.08 3.47
CA VAL A 35 7.29 35.36 4.21
C VAL A 35 8.64 36.10 4.23
N TYR A 36 9.74 35.35 4.08
CA TYR A 36 11.08 35.91 3.97
C TYR A 36 11.50 35.97 2.50
N PRO A 37 11.70 37.17 1.94
CA PRO A 37 12.19 37.31 0.58
C PRO A 37 13.58 36.66 0.47
N SER A 38 13.80 35.91 -0.60
CA SER A 38 15.11 35.38 -0.96
C SER A 38 15.35 35.51 -2.45
N GLU A 39 16.59 35.82 -2.85
CA GLU A 39 16.98 35.81 -4.26
C GLU A 39 17.05 34.37 -4.77
N ARG A 40 16.33 34.11 -5.86
CA ARG A 40 16.16 32.79 -6.49
C ARG A 40 16.13 32.94 -8.01
N ALA A 41 16.24 31.82 -8.72
CA ALA A 41 16.04 31.78 -10.17
C ALA A 41 14.58 32.07 -10.60
N TYR A 42 13.65 32.11 -9.66
CA TYR A 42 12.24 32.42 -9.85
C TYR A 42 11.77 33.50 -8.87
N GLN A 43 10.69 34.20 -9.19
CA GLN A 43 10.13 35.24 -8.32
C GLN A 43 9.54 34.63 -7.04
N VAL A 44 9.87 35.23 -5.90
CA VAL A 44 9.28 34.91 -4.59
C VAL A 44 8.17 35.91 -4.26
N TYR A 45 7.02 35.38 -3.83
CA TYR A 45 5.84 36.15 -3.44
C TYR A 45 5.51 35.92 -1.95
N PRO A 46 4.88 36.90 -1.28
CA PRO A 46 4.55 36.78 0.14
C PRO A 46 3.38 35.81 0.43
N SER A 47 2.53 35.53 -0.57
CA SER A 47 1.40 34.61 -0.45
C SER A 47 0.99 34.06 -1.82
N LEU A 48 0.27 32.94 -1.83
CA LEU A 48 -0.27 32.37 -3.07
C LEU A 48 -1.25 33.34 -3.75
N LEU A 49 -2.03 34.08 -2.96
CA LEU A 49 -2.96 35.09 -3.46
C LEU A 49 -2.24 36.19 -4.25
N ALA A 50 -1.09 36.65 -3.76
CA ALA A 50 -0.26 37.68 -4.40
C ALA A 50 0.56 37.17 -5.60
N CYS A 51 0.63 35.84 -5.81
CA CYS A 51 1.35 35.23 -6.91
C CYS A 51 0.43 35.12 -8.14
N PRO A 52 0.68 35.84 -9.25
CA PRO A 52 -0.12 35.75 -10.48
C PRO A 52 0.32 34.59 -11.38
N VAL A 53 1.40 33.90 -11.04
CA VAL A 53 2.00 32.86 -11.88
C VAL A 53 1.11 31.62 -11.91
N GLN A 54 0.77 31.16 -13.11
CA GLN A 54 0.07 29.88 -13.31
C GLN A 54 1.02 28.70 -13.07
N ALA A 55 0.48 27.61 -12.55
CA ALA A 55 1.21 26.37 -12.28
C ALA A 55 0.26 25.18 -12.29
N ASP A 56 0.82 23.98 -12.30
CA ASP A 56 0.06 22.73 -12.29
C ASP A 56 -0.08 22.19 -10.85
N VAL A 57 0.92 22.45 -10.00
CA VAL A 57 0.96 21.96 -8.62
C VAL A 57 1.62 22.94 -7.66
N LEU A 58 1.10 23.02 -6.43
CA LEU A 58 1.75 23.64 -5.28
C LEU A 58 2.41 22.57 -4.41
N LEU A 59 3.69 22.74 -4.13
CA LEU A 59 4.47 21.87 -3.25
C LEU A 59 4.72 22.58 -1.91
N ASP A 60 4.17 22.05 -0.82
CA ASP A 60 4.23 22.64 0.51
C ASP A 60 5.19 21.91 1.45
N PHE A 61 6.24 22.63 1.88
CA PHE A 61 7.16 22.26 2.96
C PHE A 61 7.26 23.36 4.01
N SER A 62 6.13 23.70 4.65
CA SER A 62 6.06 24.81 5.58
C SER A 62 5.59 24.40 6.98
N SER A 63 4.45 24.91 7.42
CA SER A 63 3.88 24.72 8.76
C SER A 63 2.36 24.55 8.67
N PRO A 64 1.72 23.84 9.62
CA PRO A 64 0.27 23.57 9.57
C PRO A 64 -0.59 24.80 9.30
N LYS A 65 -0.24 25.92 9.93
CA LYS A 65 -0.93 27.22 9.78
C LYS A 65 -1.00 27.69 8.33
N SER A 66 0.01 27.40 7.53
CA SER A 66 0.13 27.87 6.15
C SER A 66 -0.96 27.28 5.24
N LEU A 67 -1.49 26.11 5.61
CA LEU A 67 -2.55 25.46 4.85
C LEU A 67 -3.78 26.36 4.71
N HIS A 68 -4.12 27.10 5.77
CA HIS A 68 -5.23 28.05 5.76
C HIS A 68 -5.03 29.22 4.79
N ASP A 69 -3.77 29.59 4.53
CA ASP A 69 -3.42 30.75 3.70
C ASP A 69 -3.55 30.46 2.20
N TYR A 70 -3.26 29.23 1.77
CA TYR A 70 -3.19 28.89 0.35
C TYR A 70 -4.28 27.95 -0.14
N LEU A 71 -4.88 27.10 0.70
CA LEU A 71 -5.71 25.99 0.22
C LEU A 71 -6.97 26.47 -0.53
N ALA A 72 -7.63 27.52 -0.04
CA ALA A 72 -8.79 28.10 -0.71
C ALA A 72 -8.44 28.64 -2.11
N VAL A 73 -7.28 29.32 -2.23
CA VAL A 73 -6.78 29.86 -3.50
C VAL A 73 -6.35 28.73 -4.44
N ALA A 74 -5.73 27.67 -3.92
CA ALA A 74 -5.36 26.49 -4.70
C ALA A 74 -6.61 25.81 -5.30
N VAL A 75 -7.68 25.66 -4.50
CA VAL A 75 -8.97 25.13 -4.96
C VAL A 75 -9.60 26.02 -6.05
N GLU A 76 -9.62 27.35 -5.84
CA GLU A 76 -10.14 28.31 -6.83
C GLU A 76 -9.40 28.22 -8.17
N ARG A 77 -8.07 28.06 -8.11
CA ARG A 77 -7.19 27.94 -9.28
C ARG A 77 -7.15 26.54 -9.88
N ARG A 78 -7.83 25.56 -9.30
CA ARG A 78 -7.73 24.12 -9.65
C ARG A 78 -6.29 23.60 -9.64
N LEU A 79 -5.49 24.10 -8.71
CA LEU A 79 -4.09 23.74 -8.54
C LEU A 79 -3.99 22.44 -7.74
N ALA A 80 -3.28 21.43 -8.26
CA ALA A 80 -2.95 20.25 -7.45
C ALA A 80 -2.12 20.66 -6.24
N VAL A 81 -2.22 19.95 -5.12
CA VAL A 81 -1.43 20.27 -3.92
C VAL A 81 -0.68 19.06 -3.41
N VAL A 82 0.59 19.24 -3.06
CA VAL A 82 1.42 18.25 -2.35
C VAL A 82 1.75 18.83 -0.98
N VAL A 83 1.23 18.21 0.06
CA VAL A 83 1.38 18.65 1.46
C VAL A 83 2.35 17.71 2.16
N ALA A 84 3.59 18.17 2.35
CA ALA A 84 4.62 17.48 3.14
C ALA A 84 4.70 17.99 4.60
N THR A 85 3.81 18.92 4.95
CA THR A 85 3.74 19.51 6.29
C THR A 85 3.25 18.47 7.31
N THR A 86 4.05 18.24 8.35
CA THR A 86 3.73 17.34 9.47
C THR A 86 3.01 18.08 10.60
N GLY A 87 2.33 17.34 11.49
CA GLY A 87 1.68 17.92 12.67
C GLY A 87 0.36 18.64 12.37
N LEU A 88 -0.37 18.17 11.36
CA LEU A 88 -1.73 18.65 11.06
C LEU A 88 -2.71 18.09 12.11
N GLU A 89 -3.61 18.94 12.61
CA GLU A 89 -4.68 18.54 13.52
C GLU A 89 -5.95 18.21 12.74
N THR A 90 -6.99 17.78 13.43
CA THR A 90 -8.27 17.39 12.81
C THR A 90 -8.85 18.48 11.92
N ALA A 91 -8.71 19.75 12.31
CA ALA A 91 -9.22 20.88 11.54
C ALA A 91 -8.54 21.01 10.16
N GLU A 92 -7.21 20.85 10.10
CA GLU A 92 -6.47 20.86 8.84
C GLU A 92 -6.78 19.62 7.99
N LEU A 93 -6.95 18.46 8.61
CA LEU A 93 -7.34 17.23 7.90
C LEU A 93 -8.71 17.37 7.24
N ASP A 94 -9.68 17.94 7.93
CA ASP A 94 -11.01 18.22 7.40
C ASP A 94 -10.98 19.24 6.25
N LEU A 95 -10.08 20.22 6.32
CA LEU A 95 -9.86 21.17 5.23
C LEU A 95 -9.34 20.47 3.97
N LEU A 96 -8.36 19.60 4.10
CA LEU A 96 -7.85 18.81 3.00
C LEU A 96 -8.92 17.88 2.43
N ALA A 97 -9.70 17.22 3.28
CA ALA A 97 -10.77 16.33 2.87
C ALA A 97 -11.84 17.05 2.04
N ARG A 98 -12.18 18.31 2.36
CA ARG A 98 -13.08 19.11 1.52
C ARG A 98 -12.45 19.54 0.20
N ALA A 99 -11.14 19.78 0.17
CA ALA A 99 -10.45 20.19 -1.05
C ALA A 99 -10.40 19.06 -2.10
N THR A 100 -10.38 17.79 -1.66
CA THR A 100 -10.30 16.62 -2.56
C THR A 100 -11.52 16.48 -3.47
N GLU A 101 -12.66 17.10 -3.13
CA GLU A 101 -13.84 17.15 -4.00
C GLU A 101 -13.58 17.92 -5.30
N LYS A 102 -12.59 18.82 -5.30
CA LYS A 102 -12.35 19.78 -6.39
C LYS A 102 -10.96 19.68 -7.02
N ILE A 103 -9.95 19.30 -6.24
CA ILE A 103 -8.56 19.21 -6.68
C ILE A 103 -7.90 17.92 -6.18
N PRO A 104 -6.88 17.41 -6.87
CA PRO A 104 -6.07 16.32 -6.36
C PRO A 104 -5.16 16.83 -5.21
N VAL A 105 -5.21 16.14 -4.07
CA VAL A 105 -4.45 16.45 -2.86
C VAL A 105 -3.54 15.28 -2.56
N PHE A 106 -2.23 15.50 -2.57
CA PHE A 106 -1.24 14.54 -2.11
C PHE A 106 -0.80 14.90 -0.70
N ARG A 107 -0.83 13.95 0.24
CA ARG A 107 -0.36 14.15 1.61
C ARG A 107 0.57 13.03 2.04
N SER A 108 1.69 13.40 2.66
CA SER A 108 2.52 12.43 3.35
C SER A 108 3.24 13.04 4.55
N GLY A 109 3.33 12.27 5.64
CA GLY A 109 4.16 12.62 6.81
C GLY A 109 5.66 12.44 6.56
N SER A 110 6.03 11.74 5.49
CA SER A 110 7.41 11.64 5.01
C SER A 110 7.46 11.45 3.50
N MET A 111 8.21 12.30 2.81
CA MET A 111 8.43 12.19 1.37
C MET A 111 9.56 11.20 1.02
N SER A 112 10.19 10.52 1.98
CA SER A 112 11.20 9.49 1.68
C SER A 112 10.53 8.19 1.28
N LEU A 113 10.83 7.69 0.06
CA LEU A 113 10.42 6.35 -0.39
C LEU A 113 10.84 5.26 0.60
N GLY A 114 12.08 5.32 1.10
CA GLY A 114 12.61 4.34 2.06
C GLY A 114 11.87 4.34 3.39
N VAL A 115 11.48 5.52 3.89
CA VAL A 115 10.66 5.62 5.11
C VAL A 115 9.27 5.00 4.92
N ASN A 116 8.65 5.20 3.75
CA ASN A 116 7.35 4.60 3.43
C ASN A 116 7.45 3.07 3.28
N LEU A 117 8.56 2.55 2.73
CA LEU A 117 8.81 1.10 2.74
C LEU A 117 8.95 0.58 4.17
N VAL A 118 9.76 1.24 5.02
CA VAL A 118 9.88 0.84 6.43
C VAL A 118 8.54 0.87 7.14
N GLN A 119 7.68 1.87 6.85
CA GLN A 119 6.32 1.94 7.36
C GLN A 119 5.49 0.68 7.04
N GLN A 120 5.53 0.20 5.78
CA GLN A 120 4.85 -1.03 5.38
C GLN A 120 5.44 -2.26 6.07
N LEU A 121 6.78 -2.34 6.15
CA LEU A 121 7.47 -3.47 6.77
C LEU A 121 7.16 -3.58 8.27
N VAL A 122 7.16 -2.46 9.01
CA VAL A 122 6.84 -2.49 10.44
C VAL A 122 5.37 -2.82 10.69
N LYS A 123 4.45 -2.34 9.84
CA LYS A 123 3.03 -2.71 9.91
C LYS A 123 2.84 -4.21 9.68
N HIS A 124 3.52 -4.77 8.68
CA HIS A 124 3.47 -6.20 8.40
C HIS A 124 4.12 -7.03 9.51
N ALA A 125 5.30 -6.64 9.99
CA ALA A 125 5.97 -7.28 11.12
C ALA A 125 5.08 -7.29 12.37
N ALA A 126 4.41 -6.18 12.68
CA ALA A 126 3.48 -6.10 13.81
C ALA A 126 2.29 -7.07 13.67
N LYS A 127 1.79 -7.28 12.44
CA LYS A 127 0.72 -8.25 12.16
C LYS A 127 1.17 -9.70 12.34
N VAL A 128 2.40 -10.02 11.97
CA VAL A 128 2.95 -11.38 12.04
C VAL A 128 3.43 -11.72 13.45
N LEU A 129 4.20 -10.83 14.07
CA LEU A 129 4.84 -11.06 15.37
C LEU A 129 3.85 -10.91 16.53
N GLY A 130 2.83 -10.06 16.38
CA GLY A 130 1.72 -9.94 17.31
C GLY A 130 2.13 -9.57 18.74
N GLU A 131 1.35 -10.05 19.70
CA GLU A 131 1.48 -9.72 21.14
C GLU A 131 2.73 -10.24 21.86
N PRO A 132 3.33 -11.39 21.48
CA PRO A 132 4.53 -11.89 22.14
C PRO A 132 5.78 -11.01 22.02
N PHE A 133 5.76 -10.00 21.14
CA PHE A 133 6.88 -9.12 20.88
C PHE A 133 6.63 -7.72 21.43
N ASP A 134 7.58 -7.26 22.24
CA ASP A 134 7.66 -5.89 22.72
C ASP A 134 8.11 -4.97 21.59
N VAL A 135 7.50 -3.78 21.49
CA VAL A 135 7.85 -2.81 20.43
C VAL A 135 8.48 -1.56 21.02
N GLU A 136 9.66 -1.22 20.51
CA GLU A 136 10.42 -0.03 20.88
C GLU A 136 10.88 0.71 19.62
N ILE A 137 10.82 2.04 19.65
CA ILE A 137 11.26 2.92 18.57
C ILE A 137 12.37 3.83 19.07
N VAL A 138 13.48 3.86 18.35
CA VAL A 138 14.57 4.81 18.59
C VAL A 138 14.69 5.72 17.38
N GLU A 139 14.66 7.03 17.60
CA GLU A 139 14.93 8.04 16.58
C GLU A 139 16.11 8.92 16.95
N LYS A 140 16.92 9.31 15.97
CA LYS A 140 18.06 10.21 16.15
C LYS A 140 18.03 11.33 15.13
N HIS A 141 18.23 12.56 15.59
CA HIS A 141 18.29 13.74 14.73
C HIS A 141 19.35 14.74 15.24
N HIS A 142 19.64 15.75 14.41
CA HIS A 142 20.52 16.85 14.74
C HIS A 142 20.07 17.62 15.99
N ASN A 143 21.03 18.29 16.64
CA ASN A 143 20.80 19.04 17.88
C ASN A 143 19.80 20.21 17.76
N LEU A 144 19.56 20.73 16.54
CA LEU A 144 18.60 21.82 16.30
C LEU A 144 17.13 21.38 16.08
N LYS A 145 16.82 20.08 16.18
CA LYS A 145 15.45 19.59 15.93
C LYS A 145 14.60 19.86 17.17
N LYS A 146 13.49 20.58 16.99
CA LYS A 146 12.66 21.11 18.08
C LYS A 146 11.62 20.10 18.58
N ASP A 147 11.00 19.37 17.66
CA ASP A 147 9.98 18.36 17.96
C ASP A 147 10.64 17.06 18.44
N ALA A 148 10.02 16.39 19.42
CA ALA A 148 10.39 15.06 19.91
C ALA A 148 9.13 14.37 20.50
N PRO A 149 8.78 13.14 20.06
CA PRO A 149 9.39 12.40 18.95
C PRO A 149 9.20 13.09 17.59
N SER A 150 10.05 12.74 16.63
CA SER A 150 9.87 13.19 15.25
C SER A 150 8.55 12.71 14.65
N GLY A 151 7.97 13.49 13.71
CA GLY A 151 6.76 13.07 12.99
C GLY A 151 6.88 11.70 12.31
N THR A 152 8.06 11.34 11.80
CA THR A 152 8.31 10.01 11.25
C THR A 152 8.28 8.91 12.32
N ALA A 153 8.76 9.16 13.53
CA ALA A 153 8.69 8.17 14.62
C ALA A 153 7.23 7.92 15.04
N LEU A 154 6.41 8.97 15.14
CA LEU A 154 4.97 8.85 15.38
C LEU A 154 4.27 8.08 14.27
N MET A 155 4.59 8.40 13.00
CA MET A 155 4.05 7.68 11.84
C MET A 155 4.38 6.17 11.88
N LEU A 156 5.60 5.80 12.27
CA LEU A 156 5.99 4.40 12.44
C LEU A 156 5.26 3.75 13.63
N ALA A 157 5.09 4.45 14.75
CA ALA A 157 4.33 3.97 15.90
C ALA A 157 2.86 3.71 15.55
N ASP A 158 2.23 4.63 14.83
CA ASP A 158 0.85 4.49 14.34
C ASP A 158 0.74 3.27 13.40
N SER A 159 1.74 3.06 12.55
CA SER A 159 1.76 1.94 11.60
C SER A 159 1.94 0.58 12.28
N VAL A 160 2.71 0.52 13.37
CA VAL A 160 2.76 -0.65 14.24
C VAL A 160 1.37 -0.93 14.83
N ASN A 161 0.72 0.10 15.38
CA ASN A 161 -0.61 -0.03 15.97
C ASN A 161 -1.69 -0.46 14.97
N ASP A 162 -1.63 0.03 13.73
CA ASP A 162 -2.51 -0.38 12.64
C ASP A 162 -2.31 -1.85 12.21
N GLY A 163 -1.15 -2.43 12.52
CA GLY A 163 -0.86 -3.84 12.26
C GLY A 163 -1.33 -4.79 13.37
N ARG A 164 -1.76 -4.28 14.52
CA ARG A 164 -2.09 -5.08 15.71
C ARG A 164 -3.58 -5.10 16.00
N THR A 165 -4.04 -6.18 16.63
CA THR A 165 -5.40 -6.28 17.16
C THR A 165 -5.61 -5.37 18.37
N HIS A 166 -4.62 -5.32 19.27
CA HIS A 166 -4.63 -4.43 20.43
C HIS A 166 -3.58 -3.32 20.27
N LYS A 167 -4.04 -2.07 20.36
CA LYS A 167 -3.18 -0.90 20.24
C LYS A 167 -2.34 -0.72 21.50
N LEU A 168 -1.07 -0.42 21.30
CA LEU A 168 -0.12 -0.06 22.33
C LEU A 168 -0.18 1.45 22.61
N ARG A 169 -0.06 1.80 23.88
CA ARG A 169 0.04 3.18 24.39
C ARG A 169 1.47 3.68 24.24
N TYR A 170 1.63 4.90 23.73
CA TYR A 170 2.96 5.50 23.55
C TYR A 170 3.57 5.91 24.89
N VAL A 171 4.82 5.50 25.12
CA VAL A 171 5.62 5.87 26.29
C VAL A 171 6.89 6.57 25.83
N TYR A 172 7.11 7.80 26.29
CA TYR A 172 8.21 8.64 25.83
C TYR A 172 9.38 8.60 26.82
N GLY A 173 10.35 7.74 26.54
CA GLY A 173 11.51 7.55 27.40
C GLY A 173 11.25 6.75 28.68
N ARG A 174 12.33 6.37 29.37
CA ARG A 174 12.32 5.66 30.66
C ARG A 174 13.41 6.24 31.55
N HIS A 175 13.11 6.49 32.81
CA HIS A 175 14.06 7.08 33.77
C HIS A 175 13.70 6.68 35.22
N GLY A 176 14.71 6.37 36.04
CA GLY A 176 14.53 5.99 37.45
C GLY A 176 14.57 4.48 37.72
N GLY A 177 14.39 4.10 38.99
CA GLY A 177 14.52 2.70 39.45
C GLY A 177 13.29 1.82 39.23
N ASP A 178 12.10 2.41 39.10
CA ASP A 178 10.85 1.70 38.82
C ASP A 178 10.34 2.06 37.42
N ALA A 179 11.03 1.56 36.40
CA ALA A 179 10.74 1.82 34.99
C ALA A 179 10.47 0.53 34.20
N GLN A 180 10.02 -0.52 34.91
CA GLN A 180 9.68 -1.81 34.29
C GLN A 180 8.59 -1.62 33.24
N ARG A 181 8.83 -2.18 32.05
CA ARG A 181 7.91 -2.09 30.91
C ARG A 181 6.59 -2.80 31.21
N GLN A 182 5.48 -2.14 30.89
CA GLN A 182 4.15 -2.77 30.84
C GLN A 182 3.88 -3.33 29.44
N SER A 183 3.07 -4.38 29.36
CA SER A 183 2.80 -5.10 28.11
C SER A 183 2.02 -4.28 27.08
N ASP A 184 1.32 -3.23 27.52
CA ASP A 184 0.52 -2.34 26.67
C ASP A 184 1.32 -1.17 26.09
N GLU A 185 2.65 -1.14 26.27
CA GLU A 185 3.48 0.02 25.92
C GLU A 185 4.16 -0.13 24.56
N LEU A 186 4.23 0.97 23.80
CA LEU A 186 5.18 1.15 22.70
C LEU A 186 6.12 2.28 23.11
N GLY A 187 7.37 1.94 23.42
CA GLY A 187 8.35 2.92 23.85
C GLY A 187 8.93 3.70 22.68
N ILE A 188 9.09 5.02 22.85
CA ILE A 188 9.67 5.91 21.85
C ILE A 188 10.77 6.74 22.50
N HIS A 189 12.00 6.55 22.03
CA HIS A 189 13.20 7.20 22.51
C HIS A 189 13.77 8.14 21.45
N SER A 190 13.98 9.41 21.82
CA SER A 190 14.47 10.45 20.92
C SER A 190 15.87 10.92 21.31
N MET A 191 16.81 10.85 20.37
CA MET A 191 18.18 11.32 20.53
C MET A 191 18.42 12.60 19.71
N ARG A 192 19.10 13.58 20.29
CA ARG A 192 19.51 14.82 19.61
C ARG A 192 21.02 14.95 19.66
N GLY A 193 21.69 14.99 18.50
CA GLY A 193 23.15 15.01 18.44
C GLY A 193 23.71 15.44 17.09
N GLY A 194 24.71 16.32 17.12
CA GLY A 194 25.47 16.74 15.95
C GLY A 194 24.59 17.17 14.76
N THR A 195 24.91 16.65 13.58
CA THR A 195 24.27 16.97 12.30
C THR A 195 23.46 15.81 11.71
N ILE A 196 23.06 14.82 12.53
CA ILE A 196 22.31 13.65 12.09
C ILE A 196 21.03 14.11 11.35
N VAL A 197 20.85 13.68 10.11
CA VAL A 197 19.71 14.13 9.30
C VAL A 197 18.42 13.48 9.81
N GLY A 198 18.48 12.17 10.06
CA GLY A 198 17.40 11.38 10.63
C GLY A 198 17.73 9.90 10.58
N GLU A 199 17.64 9.23 11.72
CA GLU A 199 17.67 7.77 11.85
C GLU A 199 16.43 7.32 12.61
N HIS A 200 15.84 6.22 12.17
CA HIS A 200 14.66 5.62 12.78
C HIS A 200 14.85 4.12 12.81
N GLU A 201 14.64 3.52 13.96
CA GLU A 201 14.76 2.09 14.19
C GLU A 201 13.54 1.62 14.97
N VAL A 202 12.89 0.56 14.48
CA VAL A 202 11.77 -0.11 15.15
C VAL A 202 12.22 -1.52 15.49
N SER A 203 12.18 -1.85 16.77
CA SER A 203 12.58 -3.15 17.30
C SER A 203 11.37 -3.90 17.79
N PHE A 204 11.25 -5.14 17.35
CA PHE A 204 10.32 -6.14 17.87
C PHE A 204 11.15 -7.13 18.70
N ALA A 205 11.07 -7.06 20.01
CA ALA A 205 11.85 -7.88 20.94
C ALA A 205 10.97 -8.99 21.53
N GLY A 206 11.29 -10.24 21.18
CA GLY A 206 10.62 -11.44 21.67
C GLY A 206 11.49 -12.19 22.66
N LYS A 207 11.08 -13.42 22.98
CA LYS A 207 11.89 -14.32 23.81
C LYS A 207 13.05 -14.85 22.97
N ASP A 208 14.28 -14.55 23.40
CA ASP A 208 15.53 -15.02 22.79
C ASP A 208 15.80 -14.53 21.35
N GLU A 209 15.03 -13.57 20.83
CA GLU A 209 15.23 -12.97 19.51
C GLU A 209 14.76 -11.50 19.44
N VAL A 210 15.37 -10.74 18.54
CA VAL A 210 14.97 -9.36 18.24
C VAL A 210 15.03 -9.13 16.74
N ILE A 211 13.94 -8.62 16.18
CA ILE A 211 13.88 -8.16 14.78
C ILE A 211 13.93 -6.64 14.78
N THR A 212 14.86 -6.09 14.01
CA THR A 212 15.07 -4.63 13.93
C THR A 212 14.90 -4.17 12.49
N ILE A 213 14.09 -3.14 12.29
CA ILE A 213 13.83 -2.53 10.98
C ILE A 213 14.18 -1.04 11.08
N GLY A 214 15.15 -0.60 10.29
CA GLY A 214 15.68 0.76 10.38
C GLY A 214 15.78 1.50 9.06
N HIS A 215 15.79 2.83 9.14
CA HIS A 215 16.07 3.74 8.03
C HIS A 215 17.03 4.84 8.49
N GLN A 216 18.06 5.11 7.68
CA GLN A 216 19.01 6.21 7.89
C GLN A 216 19.02 7.13 6.67
N ALA A 217 18.76 8.42 6.89
CA ALA A 217 18.93 9.45 5.88
C ALA A 217 20.35 10.04 5.93
N TYR A 218 21.09 9.95 4.83
CA TYR A 218 22.39 10.63 4.71
C TYR A 218 22.26 12.11 4.32
N SER A 219 21.17 12.49 3.66
CA SER A 219 20.93 13.86 3.24
C SER A 219 19.43 14.15 3.13
N ARG A 220 19.08 15.44 3.09
CA ARG A 220 17.68 15.87 2.86
C ARG A 220 17.20 15.64 1.42
N GLN A 221 18.09 15.24 0.50
CA GLN A 221 17.74 14.98 -0.88
C GLN A 221 16.70 13.86 -1.00
N VAL A 222 16.74 12.85 -0.12
CA VAL A 222 15.79 11.73 -0.15
C VAL A 222 14.33 12.18 -0.03
N PHE A 223 14.06 13.22 0.75
CA PHE A 223 12.72 13.79 0.91
C PHE A 223 12.35 14.69 -0.28
N ALA A 224 13.31 15.48 -0.76
CA ALA A 224 13.07 16.37 -1.90
C ALA A 224 12.80 15.58 -3.19
N THR A 225 13.54 14.48 -3.43
CA THR A 225 13.30 13.58 -4.57
C THR A 225 11.88 13.02 -4.54
N GLY A 226 11.42 12.49 -3.40
CA GLY A 226 10.05 11.96 -3.32
C GLY A 226 8.98 13.03 -3.48
N ALA A 227 9.24 14.27 -3.04
CA ALA A 227 8.30 15.37 -3.22
C ALA A 227 8.17 15.82 -4.69
N ILE A 228 9.29 15.82 -5.43
CA ILE A 228 9.31 16.10 -6.87
C ILE A 228 8.57 14.97 -7.63
N LEU A 229 8.78 13.72 -7.24
CA LEU A 229 8.03 12.59 -7.80
C LEU A 229 6.53 12.72 -7.51
N ALA A 230 6.16 13.08 -6.28
CA ALA A 230 4.78 13.32 -5.90
C ALA A 230 4.14 14.47 -6.70
N ALA A 231 4.88 15.56 -6.92
CA ALA A 231 4.44 16.68 -7.75
C ALA A 231 4.19 16.26 -9.21
N SER A 232 5.01 15.37 -9.76
CA SER A 232 4.83 14.84 -11.11
C SER A 232 3.66 13.85 -11.18
N TYR A 233 3.47 13.04 -10.14
CA TYR A 233 2.39 12.06 -10.05
C TYR A 233 1.01 12.71 -9.91
N ILE A 234 0.89 13.72 -9.02
CA ILE A 234 -0.41 14.28 -8.61
C ILE A 234 -1.11 15.07 -9.71
N VAL A 235 -0.36 15.67 -10.65
CA VAL A 235 -0.91 16.47 -11.75
C VAL A 235 -1.66 15.63 -12.79
N GLU A 236 -1.41 14.32 -12.81
CA GLU A 236 -2.09 13.37 -13.69
C GLU A 236 -3.36 12.78 -13.04
N GLN A 237 -3.61 13.11 -11.76
CA GLN A 237 -4.70 12.52 -10.98
C GLN A 237 -5.99 13.34 -11.04
N LYS A 238 -7.12 12.65 -10.83
CA LYS A 238 -8.42 13.28 -10.62
C LYS A 238 -8.52 13.84 -9.20
N PRO A 239 -9.50 14.72 -8.90
CA PRO A 239 -9.78 15.12 -7.53
C PRO A 239 -9.93 13.93 -6.58
N GLY A 240 -9.19 13.97 -5.48
CA GLY A 240 -9.02 12.84 -4.57
C GLY A 240 -7.88 13.06 -3.59
N MET A 241 -7.81 12.24 -2.54
CA MET A 241 -6.70 12.20 -1.60
C MET A 241 -5.72 11.11 -2.04
N TYR A 242 -4.43 11.45 -2.09
CA TYR A 242 -3.35 10.58 -2.51
C TYR A 242 -2.19 10.64 -1.50
N SER A 243 -1.36 9.62 -1.51
CA SER A 243 -0.25 9.43 -0.59
C SER A 243 0.96 8.84 -1.31
N MET A 244 2.08 8.71 -0.58
CA MET A 244 3.26 8.01 -1.08
C MET A 244 2.94 6.56 -1.44
N GLN A 245 2.01 5.91 -0.73
CA GLN A 245 1.56 4.57 -1.06
C GLN A 245 0.97 4.52 -2.47
N ASP A 246 0.03 5.42 -2.76
CA ASP A 246 -0.67 5.48 -4.05
C ASP A 246 0.31 5.74 -5.20
N MET A 247 1.30 6.62 -5.00
CA MET A 247 2.32 6.88 -6.00
C MET A 247 3.24 5.67 -6.23
N ILE A 248 3.64 4.98 -5.16
CA ILE A 248 4.51 3.79 -5.28
C ILE A 248 3.76 2.67 -6.01
N THR A 249 2.50 2.44 -5.67
CA THR A 249 1.70 1.36 -6.25
C THR A 249 1.19 1.68 -7.65
N ALA A 250 0.98 2.95 -8.00
CA ALA A 250 0.51 3.35 -9.33
C ALA A 250 1.41 2.89 -10.49
N LYS A 251 2.70 2.64 -10.23
CA LYS A 251 3.63 2.15 -11.26
C LYS A 251 3.57 0.63 -11.46
N SER A 252 2.97 -0.11 -10.53
CA SER A 252 2.97 -1.58 -10.55
C SER A 252 1.70 -2.10 -9.89
N ALA A 253 0.60 -2.07 -10.64
CA ALA A 253 -0.69 -2.66 -10.21
C ALA A 253 -0.47 -4.09 -9.72
N ILE A 254 0.27 -4.86 -10.50
CA ILE A 254 0.72 -6.22 -10.23
C ILE A 254 2.23 -6.13 -9.98
N THR A 255 2.72 -6.86 -9.00
CA THR A 255 4.16 -7.02 -8.73
C THR A 255 4.62 -8.46 -8.87
N THR A 256 3.68 -9.40 -8.82
CA THR A 256 3.95 -10.83 -8.72
C THR A 256 3.05 -11.60 -9.66
N LEU A 257 3.66 -12.49 -10.44
CA LEU A 257 2.98 -13.56 -11.17
C LEU A 257 3.54 -14.89 -10.68
N LEU A 258 2.68 -15.73 -10.11
CA LEU A 258 3.10 -17.02 -9.55
C LEU A 258 2.31 -18.15 -10.23
N ALA A 259 3.02 -19.09 -10.84
CA ALA A 259 2.43 -20.30 -11.37
C ALA A 259 2.63 -21.45 -10.40
N GLN A 260 1.53 -22.05 -9.98
CA GLN A 260 1.51 -23.26 -9.18
C GLN A 260 1.00 -24.41 -10.06
N PRO A 261 1.91 -25.21 -10.64
CA PRO A 261 1.53 -26.37 -11.44
C PRO A 261 0.97 -27.50 -10.55
N ASP A 262 0.71 -28.65 -11.17
CA ASP A 262 0.23 -29.86 -10.50
C ASP A 262 -1.05 -29.64 -9.70
N GLN A 263 -1.96 -28.82 -10.23
CA GLN A 263 -3.30 -28.65 -9.68
C GLN A 263 -4.31 -29.51 -10.44
N VAL A 264 -5.38 -29.84 -9.72
CA VAL A 264 -6.60 -30.42 -10.29
C VAL A 264 -7.76 -29.51 -9.87
N LEU A 265 -8.61 -29.17 -10.82
CA LEU A 265 -9.84 -28.42 -10.56
C LEU A 265 -11.01 -29.38 -10.45
N VAL A 266 -11.66 -29.39 -9.28
CA VAL A 266 -12.92 -30.09 -9.06
C VAL A 266 -14.05 -29.07 -9.19
N SER A 267 -15.04 -29.37 -10.02
CA SER A 267 -16.23 -28.54 -10.21
C SER A 267 -17.48 -29.35 -9.91
N LEU A 268 -18.27 -28.88 -8.95
CA LEU A 268 -19.51 -29.49 -8.50
C LEU A 268 -20.67 -28.54 -8.84
N GLU A 269 -21.63 -29.03 -9.61
CA GLU A 269 -22.81 -28.29 -10.05
C GLU A 269 -24.07 -28.90 -9.46
N ASN A 270 -25.13 -28.08 -9.37
CA ASN A 270 -26.44 -28.48 -8.85
C ASN A 270 -26.40 -29.05 -7.42
N ILE A 271 -25.53 -28.50 -6.57
CA ILE A 271 -25.53 -28.86 -5.15
C ILE A 271 -26.72 -28.15 -4.49
N PRO A 272 -27.60 -28.83 -3.73
CA PRO A 272 -28.63 -28.16 -2.95
C PRO A 272 -28.02 -27.12 -2.00
N ARG A 273 -28.65 -25.95 -1.82
CA ARG A 273 -28.20 -24.91 -0.89
C ARG A 273 -28.38 -25.35 0.58
N ASN A 274 -27.55 -26.30 1.01
CA ASN A 274 -27.54 -26.90 2.33
C ASN A 274 -26.11 -26.84 2.88
N MET A 275 -25.92 -26.08 3.96
CA MET A 275 -24.60 -25.85 4.52
C MET A 275 -24.06 -27.06 5.29
N THR A 276 -24.92 -27.97 5.76
CA THR A 276 -24.49 -29.26 6.30
C THR A 276 -23.81 -30.09 5.21
N LEU A 277 -24.38 -30.14 4.00
CA LEU A 277 -23.80 -30.88 2.88
C LEU A 277 -22.42 -30.33 2.48
N VAL A 278 -22.28 -29.01 2.42
CA VAL A 278 -20.99 -28.34 2.14
C VAL A 278 -19.98 -28.62 3.25
N THR A 279 -20.42 -28.60 4.51
CA THR A 279 -19.59 -28.92 5.67
C THR A 279 -19.12 -30.38 5.63
N ASP A 280 -20.00 -31.31 5.30
CA ASP A 280 -19.69 -32.73 5.19
C ASP A 280 -18.69 -33.00 4.06
N LEU A 281 -18.82 -32.32 2.91
CA LEU A 281 -17.86 -32.38 1.82
C LEU A 281 -16.46 -31.95 2.28
N TYR A 282 -16.33 -30.76 2.87
CA TYR A 282 -15.03 -30.27 3.32
C TYR A 282 -14.46 -31.09 4.48
N GLY A 283 -15.32 -31.54 5.40
CA GLY A 283 -14.95 -32.45 6.48
C GLY A 283 -14.43 -33.80 5.97
N ALA A 284 -15.06 -34.37 4.93
CA ALA A 284 -14.60 -35.60 4.31
C ALA A 284 -13.26 -35.41 3.59
N LEU A 285 -13.05 -34.30 2.87
CA LEU A 285 -11.76 -33.99 2.24
C LEU A 285 -10.65 -33.81 3.28
N ALA A 286 -10.89 -33.02 4.33
CA ALA A 286 -9.95 -32.81 5.42
C ALA A 286 -9.61 -34.13 6.15
N SER A 287 -10.60 -35.00 6.39
CA SER A 287 -10.39 -36.31 7.04
C SER A 287 -9.55 -37.28 6.19
N ASN A 288 -9.42 -37.02 4.89
CA ASN A 288 -8.55 -37.78 3.98
C ASN A 288 -7.22 -37.06 3.72
N ASP A 289 -6.88 -36.02 4.49
CA ASP A 289 -5.66 -35.22 4.33
C ASP A 289 -5.55 -34.64 2.90
N VAL A 290 -6.66 -34.08 2.42
CA VAL A 290 -6.74 -33.36 1.15
C VAL A 290 -6.74 -31.86 1.43
N PHE A 291 -5.71 -31.17 0.94
CA PHE A 291 -5.61 -29.72 1.04
C PHE A 291 -6.38 -29.05 -0.09
N ILE A 292 -7.34 -28.20 0.28
CA ILE A 292 -8.11 -27.37 -0.63
C ILE A 292 -7.51 -25.98 -0.62
N ASP A 293 -7.44 -25.35 -1.79
CA ASP A 293 -6.84 -24.04 -1.98
C ASP A 293 -7.85 -23.04 -2.56
N MET A 294 -7.91 -22.82 -3.88
CA MET A 294 -8.94 -21.95 -4.46
C MET A 294 -10.32 -22.50 -4.15
N ILE A 295 -11.25 -21.65 -3.69
CA ILE A 295 -12.67 -21.98 -3.57
C ILE A 295 -13.47 -20.89 -4.29
N SER A 296 -14.20 -21.28 -5.32
CA SER A 296 -15.17 -20.44 -6.03
C SER A 296 -16.57 -20.98 -5.76
N HIS A 297 -17.40 -20.17 -5.10
CA HIS A 297 -18.76 -20.52 -4.71
C HIS A 297 -19.73 -19.51 -5.34
N THR A 298 -20.70 -20.01 -6.11
CA THR A 298 -21.71 -19.15 -6.73
C THR A 298 -22.84 -18.78 -5.76
N GLY A 299 -23.52 -17.66 -6.03
CA GLY A 299 -24.84 -17.42 -5.45
C GLY A 299 -25.83 -18.55 -5.82
N ALA A 300 -26.83 -18.77 -4.96
CA ALA A 300 -27.80 -19.82 -5.20
C ALA A 300 -28.80 -19.43 -6.30
N THR A 301 -28.98 -20.31 -7.28
CA THR A 301 -29.98 -20.19 -8.34
C THR A 301 -30.93 -21.39 -8.26
N ASN A 302 -32.24 -21.15 -8.21
CA ASN A 302 -33.26 -22.20 -8.04
C ASN A 302 -32.98 -23.13 -6.85
N GLY A 303 -32.48 -22.59 -5.74
CA GLY A 303 -32.15 -23.37 -4.54
C GLY A 303 -30.86 -24.20 -4.63
N HIS A 304 -30.09 -24.07 -5.71
CA HIS A 304 -28.85 -24.81 -5.94
C HIS A 304 -27.65 -23.89 -6.06
N ILE A 305 -26.48 -24.38 -5.69
CA ILE A 305 -25.18 -23.70 -5.77
C ILE A 305 -24.23 -24.52 -6.65
N ALA A 306 -23.20 -23.86 -7.16
CA ALA A 306 -22.03 -24.50 -7.73
C ALA A 306 -20.80 -24.17 -6.90
N ILE A 307 -19.93 -25.16 -6.72
CA ILE A 307 -18.67 -25.04 -6.00
C ILE A 307 -17.56 -25.57 -6.90
N ALA A 308 -16.56 -24.76 -7.15
CA ALA A 308 -15.32 -25.19 -7.77
C ALA A 308 -14.16 -24.98 -6.81
N PHE A 309 -13.25 -25.95 -6.73
CA PHE A 309 -12.06 -25.83 -5.90
C PHE A 309 -10.85 -26.55 -6.47
N THR A 310 -9.66 -26.07 -6.12
CA THR A 310 -8.40 -26.72 -6.51
C THR A 310 -7.84 -27.58 -5.39
N ILE A 311 -7.19 -28.67 -5.80
CA ILE A 311 -6.39 -29.56 -4.95
C ILE A 311 -5.05 -29.82 -5.64
N HIS A 312 -4.07 -30.27 -4.86
CA HIS A 312 -2.83 -30.79 -5.43
C HIS A 312 -3.07 -32.13 -6.16
N ARG A 313 -2.41 -32.35 -7.30
CA ARG A 313 -2.56 -33.57 -8.15
C ARG A 313 -2.37 -34.87 -7.38
N LYS A 314 -1.45 -34.87 -6.42
CA LYS A 314 -1.18 -36.03 -5.52
C LYS A 314 -2.41 -36.51 -4.75
N ASP A 315 -3.40 -35.63 -4.52
CA ASP A 315 -4.59 -35.90 -3.72
C ASP A 315 -5.81 -36.27 -4.59
N LEU A 316 -5.61 -36.46 -5.91
CA LEU A 316 -6.64 -36.76 -6.89
C LEU A 316 -7.44 -38.02 -6.55
N GLU A 317 -6.77 -39.14 -6.28
CA GLU A 317 -7.45 -40.43 -6.06
C GLU A 317 -8.28 -40.41 -4.77
N LYS A 318 -7.75 -39.81 -3.71
CA LYS A 318 -8.49 -39.60 -2.45
C LYS A 318 -9.75 -38.77 -2.70
N THR A 319 -9.61 -37.70 -3.48
CA THR A 319 -10.70 -36.78 -3.81
C THR A 319 -11.76 -37.46 -4.67
N ARG A 320 -11.36 -38.26 -5.68
CA ARG A 320 -12.30 -39.06 -6.49
C ARG A 320 -13.18 -39.94 -5.61
N GLY A 321 -12.60 -40.59 -4.59
CA GLY A 321 -13.35 -41.40 -3.63
C GLY A 321 -14.37 -40.61 -2.82
N VAL A 322 -14.04 -39.40 -2.38
CA VAL A 322 -14.97 -38.51 -1.65
C VAL A 322 -16.09 -38.01 -2.56
N ILE A 323 -15.74 -37.54 -3.77
CA ILE A 323 -16.70 -37.01 -4.73
C ILE A 323 -17.67 -38.09 -5.23
N ALA A 324 -17.19 -39.32 -5.47
CA ALA A 324 -18.05 -40.43 -5.87
C ALA A 324 -19.16 -40.69 -4.84
N LYS A 325 -18.81 -40.76 -3.55
CA LYS A 325 -19.77 -40.93 -2.44
C LYS A 325 -20.77 -39.78 -2.35
N LEU A 326 -20.31 -38.54 -2.59
CA LEU A 326 -21.20 -37.38 -2.62
C LEU A 326 -22.21 -37.49 -3.77
N THR A 327 -21.76 -37.85 -4.98
CA THR A 327 -22.64 -37.96 -6.15
C THR A 327 -23.59 -39.17 -6.09
N GLU A 328 -23.21 -40.24 -5.38
CA GLU A 328 -24.11 -41.38 -5.10
C GLU A 328 -25.25 -40.98 -4.17
N THR A 329 -24.97 -40.15 -3.15
CA THR A 329 -25.97 -39.68 -2.19
C THR A 329 -26.78 -38.49 -2.71
N GLN A 330 -26.22 -37.70 -3.63
CA GLN A 330 -26.84 -36.52 -4.22
C GLN A 330 -26.94 -36.67 -5.74
N LEU A 331 -27.93 -37.44 -6.21
CA LEU A 331 -28.09 -37.83 -7.62
C LEU A 331 -28.21 -36.67 -8.62
N GLN A 332 -28.57 -35.46 -8.17
CA GLN A 332 -28.66 -34.27 -9.02
C GLN A 332 -27.34 -33.51 -9.13
N THR A 333 -26.41 -33.74 -8.21
CA THR A 333 -25.08 -33.11 -8.21
C THR A 333 -24.24 -33.70 -9.33
N LYS A 334 -23.70 -32.84 -10.19
CA LYS A 334 -22.75 -33.24 -11.23
C LYS A 334 -21.35 -32.85 -10.80
N ALA A 335 -20.40 -33.76 -10.98
CA ALA A 335 -18.99 -33.52 -10.68
C ALA A 335 -18.14 -33.64 -11.94
N THR A 336 -17.30 -32.65 -12.17
CA THR A 336 -16.28 -32.63 -13.22
C THR A 336 -14.92 -32.46 -12.57
N ILE A 337 -13.94 -33.25 -12.99
CA ILE A 337 -12.56 -33.17 -12.51
C ILE A 337 -11.67 -32.87 -13.71
N SER A 338 -11.07 -31.69 -13.71
CA SER A 338 -10.16 -31.23 -14.76
C SER A 338 -8.73 -31.36 -14.27
N GLU A 339 -7.96 -32.23 -14.93
CA GLU A 339 -6.53 -32.43 -14.68
C GLU A 339 -5.68 -31.49 -15.55
N ASN A 340 -4.36 -31.48 -15.29
CA ASN A 340 -3.39 -30.61 -15.97
C ASN A 340 -3.76 -29.13 -15.85
N ILE A 341 -4.13 -28.73 -14.63
CA ILE A 341 -4.42 -27.34 -14.29
C ILE A 341 -3.18 -26.73 -13.64
N THR A 342 -2.92 -25.49 -14.00
CA THR A 342 -2.00 -24.62 -13.28
C THR A 342 -2.80 -23.48 -12.67
N LYS A 343 -2.58 -23.23 -11.38
CA LYS A 343 -3.09 -22.02 -10.74
C LYS A 343 -2.12 -20.89 -11.03
N LEU A 344 -2.57 -19.92 -11.81
CA LEU A 344 -1.84 -18.68 -12.08
C LEU A 344 -2.35 -17.59 -11.14
N THR A 345 -1.49 -17.14 -10.24
CA THR A 345 -1.76 -16.05 -9.32
C THR A 345 -1.21 -14.75 -9.88
N VAL A 346 -2.07 -13.75 -9.96
CA VAL A 346 -1.77 -12.36 -10.28
C VAL A 346 -1.92 -11.54 -9.01
N GLU A 347 -0.83 -10.99 -8.50
CA GLU A 347 -0.81 -10.34 -7.19
C GLU A 347 -0.03 -9.02 -7.23
N GLY A 348 -0.56 -8.02 -6.55
CA GLY A 348 0.17 -6.78 -6.31
C GLY A 348 -0.60 -5.84 -5.36
N PRO A 349 0.12 -5.10 -4.51
CA PRO A 349 -0.49 -4.15 -3.60
C PRO A 349 -1.17 -2.98 -4.34
N GLY A 350 -0.85 -2.77 -5.63
CA GLY A 350 -1.51 -1.75 -6.45
C GLY A 350 -2.89 -2.14 -6.97
N MET A 351 -3.26 -3.42 -6.91
CA MET A 351 -4.57 -3.89 -7.40
C MET A 351 -5.74 -3.30 -6.60
N GLU A 352 -5.56 -3.08 -5.29
CA GLU A 352 -6.60 -2.52 -4.41
C GLU A 352 -6.99 -1.10 -4.82
N PHE A 353 -6.02 -0.33 -5.32
CA PHE A 353 -6.17 1.09 -5.64
C PHE A 353 -6.33 1.36 -7.14
N GLN A 354 -6.22 0.32 -7.98
CA GLN A 354 -6.30 0.44 -9.43
C GLN A 354 -7.41 -0.42 -10.02
N SER A 355 -8.46 0.26 -10.52
CA SER A 355 -9.50 -0.41 -11.31
C SER A 355 -8.98 -0.94 -12.65
N GLY A 356 -9.60 -2.01 -13.14
CA GLY A 356 -9.36 -2.54 -14.49
C GLY A 356 -8.26 -3.60 -14.62
N VAL A 357 -7.60 -4.00 -13.52
CA VAL A 357 -6.59 -5.08 -13.55
C VAL A 357 -7.21 -6.38 -14.08
N ALA A 358 -8.37 -6.80 -13.55
CA ALA A 358 -9.08 -7.98 -14.03
C ALA A 358 -9.39 -7.86 -15.53
N TYR A 359 -9.97 -6.73 -15.97
CA TYR A 359 -10.27 -6.49 -17.39
C TYR A 359 -9.05 -6.69 -18.29
N LYS A 360 -7.89 -6.13 -17.91
CA LYS A 360 -6.64 -6.27 -18.67
C LYS A 360 -6.16 -7.72 -18.73
N VAL A 361 -6.17 -8.44 -17.59
CA VAL A 361 -5.78 -9.86 -17.57
C VAL A 361 -6.72 -10.70 -18.43
N PHE A 362 -8.03 -10.58 -18.25
CA PHE A 362 -9.02 -11.26 -19.10
C PHE A 362 -8.85 -10.92 -20.58
N SER A 363 -8.55 -9.66 -20.90
CA SER A 363 -8.28 -9.23 -22.28
C SER A 363 -7.01 -9.88 -22.84
N CYS A 364 -5.96 -10.03 -22.03
CA CYS A 364 -4.75 -10.75 -22.42
C CYS A 364 -5.07 -12.22 -22.72
N MET A 365 -5.74 -12.91 -21.80
CA MET A 365 -6.12 -14.31 -21.97
C MET A 365 -6.98 -14.51 -23.22
N ALA A 366 -7.99 -13.65 -23.43
CA ALA A 366 -8.86 -13.71 -24.60
C ALA A 366 -8.09 -13.48 -25.92
N LYS A 367 -7.19 -12.48 -25.98
CA LYS A 367 -6.33 -12.25 -27.16
C LYS A 367 -5.41 -13.44 -27.47
N ALA A 368 -5.03 -14.19 -26.44
CA ALA A 368 -4.18 -15.36 -26.54
C ALA A 368 -4.95 -16.68 -26.69
N ASP A 369 -6.28 -16.66 -26.78
CA ASP A 369 -7.14 -17.86 -26.82
C ASP A 369 -6.89 -18.82 -25.65
N ILE A 370 -6.68 -18.27 -24.45
CA ILE A 370 -6.45 -19.03 -23.21
C ILE A 370 -7.75 -19.12 -22.43
N SER A 371 -8.21 -20.35 -22.18
CA SER A 371 -9.43 -20.61 -21.41
C SER A 371 -9.18 -20.52 -19.91
N ILE A 372 -10.07 -19.82 -19.21
CA ILE A 372 -10.07 -19.72 -17.75
C ILE A 372 -11.22 -20.58 -17.21
N PHE A 373 -10.90 -21.55 -16.36
CA PHE A 373 -11.88 -22.49 -15.80
C PHE A 373 -12.52 -21.99 -14.51
N ALA A 374 -11.75 -21.31 -13.66
CA ALA A 374 -12.22 -20.76 -12.40
C ALA A 374 -11.38 -19.53 -12.03
N VAL A 375 -12.03 -18.61 -11.31
CA VAL A 375 -11.39 -17.39 -10.79
C VAL A 375 -11.80 -17.16 -9.34
N THR A 376 -10.82 -16.85 -8.50
CA THR A 376 -11.03 -16.32 -7.15
C THR A 376 -10.27 -15.01 -7.01
N THR A 377 -10.75 -14.11 -6.17
CA THR A 377 -10.13 -12.78 -6.00
C THR A 377 -10.20 -12.33 -4.55
N SER A 378 -9.20 -11.54 -4.15
CA SER A 378 -9.20 -10.64 -3.00
C SER A 378 -8.85 -9.23 -3.48
N GLU A 379 -8.63 -8.30 -2.56
CA GLU A 379 -8.29 -6.90 -2.83
C GLU A 379 -6.93 -6.74 -3.56
N SER A 380 -6.00 -7.67 -3.34
CA SER A 380 -4.62 -7.59 -3.85
C SER A 380 -4.18 -8.78 -4.72
N LYS A 381 -5.08 -9.77 -4.93
CA LYS A 381 -4.75 -11.02 -5.58
C LYS A 381 -5.92 -11.54 -6.42
N ILE A 382 -5.65 -12.00 -7.64
CA ILE A 382 -6.59 -12.80 -8.45
C ILE A 382 -5.91 -14.11 -8.82
N GLU A 383 -6.59 -15.23 -8.62
CA GLU A 383 -6.11 -16.55 -8.99
C GLU A 383 -6.94 -17.10 -10.15
N TYR A 384 -6.27 -17.62 -11.16
CA TYR A 384 -6.88 -18.18 -12.37
C TYR A 384 -6.50 -19.65 -12.49
N ALA A 385 -7.50 -20.53 -12.62
CA ALA A 385 -7.28 -21.91 -13.03
C ALA A 385 -7.26 -21.98 -14.57
N ILE A 386 -6.11 -22.31 -15.14
CA ILE A 386 -5.91 -22.46 -16.60
C ILE A 386 -5.24 -23.79 -16.90
N TYR A 387 -5.24 -24.23 -18.17
CA TYR A 387 -4.46 -25.40 -18.54
C TYR A 387 -2.97 -25.15 -18.36
N SER A 388 -2.25 -26.15 -17.86
CA SER A 388 -0.80 -26.09 -17.67
C SER A 388 -0.03 -25.86 -18.98
N THR A 389 -0.60 -26.24 -20.13
CA THR A 389 -0.01 -25.99 -21.45
C THR A 389 -0.01 -24.51 -21.84
N ASP A 390 -0.88 -23.69 -21.25
CA ASP A 390 -1.04 -22.28 -21.60
C ASP A 390 -0.34 -21.32 -20.64
N VAL A 391 0.21 -21.82 -19.52
CA VAL A 391 0.73 -20.96 -18.44
C VAL A 391 1.89 -20.07 -18.87
N ASP A 392 2.85 -20.61 -19.64
CA ASP A 392 4.02 -19.81 -20.08
C ASP A 392 3.58 -18.69 -21.03
N LYS A 393 2.62 -18.99 -21.90
CA LYS A 393 2.02 -18.00 -22.81
C LYS A 393 1.27 -16.93 -22.01
N ALA A 394 0.48 -17.32 -21.02
CA ALA A 394 -0.25 -16.43 -20.12
C ALA A 394 0.68 -15.51 -19.32
N ILE A 395 1.75 -16.04 -18.71
CA ILE A 395 2.72 -15.23 -17.96
C ILE A 395 3.34 -14.18 -18.87
N ARG A 396 3.83 -14.58 -20.06
CA ARG A 396 4.50 -13.66 -20.98
C ARG A 396 3.63 -12.48 -21.37
N ILE A 397 2.40 -12.73 -21.81
CA ILE A 397 1.49 -11.66 -22.27
C ILE A 397 1.06 -10.73 -21.12
N ILE A 398 0.89 -11.25 -19.91
CA ILE A 398 0.56 -10.43 -18.75
C ILE A 398 1.76 -9.57 -18.34
N LYS A 399 2.98 -10.14 -18.38
CA LYS A 399 4.20 -9.36 -18.15
C LYS A 399 4.34 -8.19 -19.10
N GLU A 400 4.08 -8.41 -20.39
CA GLU A 400 4.09 -7.37 -21.40
C GLU A 400 3.03 -6.28 -21.15
N GLU A 401 1.78 -6.66 -20.83
CA GLU A 401 0.69 -5.70 -20.57
C GLU A 401 0.92 -4.84 -19.32
N PHE A 402 1.56 -5.40 -18.29
CA PHE A 402 1.77 -4.72 -17.02
C PHE A 402 3.21 -4.22 -16.80
N ALA A 403 4.10 -4.41 -17.79
CA ALA A 403 5.50 -4.01 -17.76
C ALA A 403 6.27 -4.52 -16.53
N ILE A 404 6.12 -5.82 -16.22
CA ILE A 404 6.75 -6.50 -15.07
C ILE A 404 7.69 -7.65 -15.44
#